data_AF-R9XAH9-F1
#
_entry.id   AF-R9XAH9-F1
#
_cell.length_a   1.000
_cell.length_b   1.000
_cell.length_c   1.000
_cell.angle_alpha   90.00
_cell.angle_beta   90.00
_cell.angle_gamma   90.00
#
_symmetry.space_group_name_H-M   'P 1'
#
loop_
_entity.id
_entity.type
_entity.pdbx_description
1 polymer ?
#
loop_
_entity_poly.entity_id
_entity_poly.type
_entity_poly.pdbx_seq_one_letter_code
_entity_poly.pdbx_strand_id
1 'polypeptide(L)'
;MLKRRVYTFSDQDTAIEYTTFAVDELETYSNMRINKRYIPDEDLKRILHDTKVLRLPKLFAKIRPPKFSEPDYANWVTLGAISYKSDVKSTSQEKPTKYFTLRITDFHYDVQITVFGQKNVEKYYRLRVGDIIAILNPEIYPWKESVKTTGETARTAGRSFSLSIKHNMNCILEIGHSKELGFCPALNKTKGAPCGAPINKLKEQVCNYHQETKLRSVNAKRVELNGNISLRAPTRDGIQQAGYMTRTSHGTKIGLLPDVYAPRAPGAEQKYREHFASANAHRAYFDSDYHNPDVLHNLESKRRKIQLSKKDQHINKQLSPALGKNHTQAKDRISQENLQEMEAATKNVMRTGILRHIGFDPTGGRMAAALYQGDHGPADTTREPGISEILANKKRNIDLKPSKEARRKRIQQRNEVYNSIFKEEAVAAPQGSHETTGQPSSADSSDEELEIVN
;
A
#
# COMPACT_ATOMS: atom_id res chain seq x y z
N MET A 1 10.57 48.40 -16.61
CA MET A 1 10.55 48.37 -15.14
C MET A 1 10.33 46.93 -14.69
N LEU A 2 11.26 46.32 -13.96
CA LEU A 2 11.02 45.01 -13.33
C LEU A 2 9.89 45.16 -12.31
N LYS A 3 8.80 44.42 -12.48
CA LYS A 3 7.65 44.44 -11.55
C LYS A 3 8.07 43.79 -10.23
N ARG A 4 8.07 44.55 -9.13
CA ARG A 4 8.38 44.07 -7.78
C ARG A 4 7.22 43.22 -7.24
N ARG A 5 7.52 42.09 -6.59
CA ARG A 5 6.50 41.28 -5.90
C ARG A 5 5.96 42.01 -4.68
N VAL A 6 4.64 42.04 -4.53
CA VAL A 6 3.92 42.61 -3.39
C VAL A 6 3.35 41.47 -2.55
N TYR A 7 3.47 41.57 -1.22
CA TYR A 7 3.04 40.52 -0.28
C TYR A 7 1.94 41.01 0.68
N THR A 8 1.38 42.21 0.45
CA THR A 8 0.26 42.78 1.20
C THR A 8 -0.85 43.20 0.26
N PHE A 9 -2.11 43.05 0.69
CA PHE A 9 -3.27 43.57 -0.05
C PHE A 9 -3.53 45.08 0.19
N SER A 10 -2.89 45.67 1.21
CA SER A 10 -2.99 47.10 1.51
C SER A 10 -1.60 47.71 1.70
N ASP A 11 -1.43 48.96 1.25
CA ASP A 11 -0.27 49.82 1.56
C ASP A 11 -0.42 50.56 2.91
N GLN A 12 -1.63 50.53 3.49
CA GLN A 12 -1.92 51.08 4.81
C GLN A 12 -2.25 49.95 5.80
N ASP A 13 -1.62 49.99 6.97
CA ASP A 13 -1.87 49.10 8.11
C ASP A 13 -3.23 49.35 8.79
N THR A 14 -4.12 50.13 8.17
CA THR A 14 -5.47 50.36 8.65
C THR A 14 -6.31 49.10 8.40
N ALA A 15 -6.64 48.41 9.49
CA ALA A 15 -7.65 47.38 9.51
C ALA A 15 -9.00 48.03 9.16
N ILE A 16 -9.35 48.07 7.88
CA ILE A 16 -10.68 48.46 7.44
C ILE A 16 -11.61 47.33 7.91
N GLU A 17 -12.27 47.56 9.03
CA GLU A 17 -13.28 46.65 9.54
C GLU A 17 -14.54 46.79 8.69
N TYR A 18 -14.82 45.77 7.89
CA TYR A 18 -16.05 45.69 7.13
C TYR A 18 -17.13 45.01 7.97
N THR A 19 -18.35 45.54 7.94
CA THR A 19 -19.51 44.88 8.51
C THR A 19 -19.89 43.67 7.66
N THR A 20 -20.20 42.53 8.29
CA THR A 20 -20.57 41.32 7.56
C THR A 20 -22.01 41.41 7.05
N PHE A 21 -22.23 41.14 5.76
CA PHE A 21 -23.56 41.17 5.14
C PHE A 21 -23.99 39.76 4.70
N ALA A 22 -25.24 39.38 4.98
CA ALA A 22 -25.83 38.15 4.46
C ALA A 22 -26.27 38.36 3.01
N VAL A 23 -25.80 37.53 2.09
CA VAL A 23 -25.97 37.69 0.64
C VAL A 23 -26.03 36.31 -0.01
N ASP A 24 -26.87 36.10 -1.02
CA ASP A 24 -26.96 34.86 -1.80
C ASP A 24 -26.58 35.10 -3.27
N GLU A 25 -25.30 35.37 -3.50
CA GLU A 25 -24.75 35.73 -4.81
C GLU A 25 -23.62 34.78 -5.22
N LEU A 26 -23.30 34.78 -6.51
CA LEU A 26 -22.12 34.11 -7.03
C LEU A 26 -20.93 35.08 -7.06
N GLU A 27 -19.84 34.72 -6.39
CA GLU A 27 -18.67 35.59 -6.31
C GLU A 27 -17.84 35.53 -7.60
N THR A 28 -17.48 36.70 -8.15
CA THR A 28 -16.93 36.87 -9.50
C THR A 28 -15.57 36.19 -9.70
N TYR A 29 -14.67 36.25 -8.72
CA TYR A 29 -13.29 35.79 -8.89
C TYR A 29 -13.14 34.28 -8.64
N SER A 30 -13.82 33.73 -7.62
CA SER A 30 -13.83 32.31 -7.25
C SER A 30 -14.89 31.49 -7.97
N ASN A 31 -15.95 32.10 -8.51
CA ASN A 31 -17.14 31.42 -9.06
C ASN A 31 -17.88 30.52 -8.06
N MET A 32 -17.77 30.78 -6.76
CA MET A 32 -18.49 30.03 -5.73
C MET A 32 -19.65 30.88 -5.19
N ARG A 33 -20.80 30.26 -4.89
CA ARG A 33 -21.86 30.96 -4.16
C ARG A 33 -21.49 31.20 -2.70
N ILE A 34 -21.73 32.42 -2.25
CA ILE A 34 -21.54 32.87 -0.88
C ILE A 34 -22.88 33.04 -0.19
N ASN A 35 -22.92 32.82 1.14
CA ASN A 35 -24.06 33.12 2.01
C ASN A 35 -23.80 34.37 2.88
N LYS A 36 -22.54 34.63 3.19
CA LYS A 36 -22.10 35.81 3.95
C LYS A 36 -20.92 36.42 3.23
N ARG A 37 -20.95 37.73 3.02
CA ARG A 37 -19.85 38.50 2.43
C ARG A 37 -19.18 39.31 3.53
N TYR A 38 -17.85 39.27 3.57
CA TYR A 38 -17.06 40.05 4.52
C TYR A 38 -16.54 41.33 3.86
N ILE A 39 -16.16 41.28 2.58
CA ILE A 39 -15.64 42.45 1.85
C ILE A 39 -16.62 42.82 0.72
N PRO A 40 -17.06 44.09 0.62
CA PRO A 40 -17.87 44.58 -0.48
C PRO A 40 -17.24 44.31 -1.85
N ASP A 41 -18.07 44.09 -2.87
CA ASP A 41 -17.59 43.72 -4.22
C ASP A 41 -16.70 44.81 -4.86
N GLU A 42 -17.03 46.07 -4.65
CA GLU A 42 -16.31 47.22 -5.19
C GLU A 42 -14.90 47.36 -4.59
N ASP A 43 -14.75 47.11 -3.30
CA ASP A 43 -13.45 47.14 -2.64
C ASP A 43 -12.62 45.90 -3.00
N LEU A 44 -13.26 44.74 -3.15
CA LEU A 44 -12.60 43.54 -3.63
C LEU A 44 -12.02 43.74 -5.05
N LYS A 45 -12.79 44.37 -5.95
CA LYS A 45 -12.33 44.74 -7.29
C LYS A 45 -11.13 45.69 -7.24
N ARG A 46 -11.17 46.69 -6.36
CA ARG A 46 -10.08 47.66 -6.18
C ARG A 46 -8.80 46.98 -5.69
N ILE A 47 -8.91 46.10 -4.69
CA ILE A 47 -7.77 45.35 -4.12
C ILE A 47 -7.17 44.40 -5.15
N LEU A 48 -8.00 43.73 -5.96
CA LEU A 48 -7.55 42.71 -6.91
C LEU A 48 -7.15 43.27 -8.29
N HIS A 49 -7.40 44.55 -8.58
CA HIS A 49 -7.19 45.16 -9.91
C HIS A 49 -5.80 44.89 -10.51
N ASP A 50 -4.74 45.07 -9.72
CA ASP A 50 -3.35 44.93 -10.18
C ASP A 50 -2.77 43.51 -9.97
N THR A 51 -3.60 42.56 -9.53
CA THR A 51 -3.17 41.20 -9.20
C THR A 51 -3.77 40.17 -10.15
N LYS A 52 -2.96 39.21 -10.59
CA LYS A 52 -3.46 38.15 -11.47
C LYS A 52 -4.18 37.06 -10.66
N VAL A 53 -5.48 36.96 -10.84
CA VAL A 53 -6.27 35.88 -10.22
C VAL A 53 -6.01 34.52 -10.91
N LEU A 54 -5.48 33.57 -10.15
CA LEU A 54 -5.24 32.17 -10.52
C LEU A 54 -6.12 31.25 -9.67
N ARG A 55 -7.22 30.78 -10.26
CA ARG A 55 -8.03 29.70 -9.65
C ARG A 55 -7.25 28.40 -9.58
N LEU A 56 -7.66 27.49 -8.69
CA LEU A 56 -6.99 26.19 -8.53
C LEU A 56 -6.76 25.43 -9.84
N PRO A 57 -7.72 25.29 -10.77
CA PRO A 57 -7.45 24.61 -12.05
C PRO A 57 -6.34 25.28 -12.87
N LYS A 58 -6.32 26.62 -12.91
CA LYS A 58 -5.28 27.38 -13.62
C LYS A 58 -3.92 27.29 -12.91
N LEU A 59 -3.93 27.25 -11.59
CA LEU A 59 -2.73 27.06 -10.77
C LEU A 59 -2.08 25.70 -11.09
N PHE A 60 -2.84 24.62 -11.04
CA PHE A 60 -2.36 23.28 -11.38
C PHE A 60 -1.91 23.15 -12.85
N ALA A 61 -2.52 23.92 -13.76
CA ALA A 61 -2.08 23.95 -15.16
C ALA A 61 -0.70 24.62 -15.33
N LYS A 62 -0.36 25.60 -14.49
CA LYS A 62 0.94 26.30 -14.53
C LYS A 62 2.02 25.58 -13.74
N ILE A 63 1.67 25.10 -12.55
CA ILE A 63 2.60 24.43 -11.65
C ILE A 63 2.52 22.92 -11.92
N ARG A 64 3.40 22.44 -12.80
CA ARG A 64 3.43 21.03 -13.22
C ARG A 64 4.78 20.37 -12.88
N PRO A 65 4.80 19.07 -12.53
CA PRO A 65 6.03 18.28 -12.52
C PRO A 65 6.69 18.32 -13.91
N PRO A 66 8.04 18.37 -14.05
CA PRO A 66 9.06 18.02 -13.06
C PRO A 66 9.69 19.19 -12.29
N LYS A 67 9.62 20.43 -12.78
CA LYS A 67 10.34 21.58 -12.20
C LYS A 67 9.54 22.40 -11.18
N PHE A 68 8.21 22.25 -11.10
CA PHE A 68 7.33 23.03 -10.18
C PHE A 68 7.68 24.52 -10.16
N SER A 69 7.91 25.11 -11.33
CA SER A 69 8.30 26.52 -11.43
C SER A 69 7.16 27.42 -10.96
N GLU A 70 7.51 28.51 -10.29
CA GLU A 70 6.55 29.53 -9.91
C GLU A 70 5.92 30.18 -11.16
N PRO A 71 4.67 30.67 -11.07
CA PRO A 71 4.05 31.42 -12.17
C PRO A 71 4.89 32.64 -12.57
N ASP A 72 4.93 32.93 -13.88
CA ASP A 72 5.64 34.06 -14.49
C ASP A 72 5.06 35.45 -14.13
N TYR A 73 4.02 35.48 -13.30
CA TYR A 73 3.38 36.72 -12.85
C TYR A 73 4.06 37.23 -11.58
N ALA A 74 4.39 38.53 -11.55
CA ALA A 74 4.95 39.16 -10.36
C ALA A 74 3.97 39.12 -9.16
N ASN A 75 2.70 39.47 -9.40
CA ASN A 75 1.65 39.45 -8.39
C ASN A 75 0.50 38.55 -8.86
N TRP A 76 0.27 37.46 -8.14
CA TRP A 76 -0.83 36.55 -8.40
C TRP A 76 -1.52 36.13 -7.10
N VAL A 77 -2.81 35.83 -7.23
CA VAL A 77 -3.68 35.48 -6.11
C VAL A 77 -4.33 34.13 -6.38
N THR A 78 -4.32 33.27 -5.37
CA THR A 78 -5.02 31.98 -5.40
C THR A 78 -6.27 32.03 -4.54
N LEU A 79 -7.39 31.53 -5.06
CA LEU A 79 -8.66 31.49 -4.34
C LEU A 79 -9.14 30.06 -4.14
N GLY A 80 -9.84 29.84 -3.03
CA GLY A 80 -10.57 28.61 -2.76
C GLY A 80 -11.26 28.63 -1.40
N ALA A 81 -12.19 27.71 -1.18
CA ALA A 81 -12.86 27.55 0.10
C ALA A 81 -12.01 26.67 1.04
N ILE A 82 -11.93 27.05 2.31
CA ILE A 82 -11.25 26.26 3.33
C ILE A 82 -12.06 24.99 3.61
N SER A 83 -11.48 23.84 3.34
CA SER A 83 -12.11 22.52 3.55
C SER A 83 -11.65 21.84 4.84
N TYR A 84 -10.41 22.07 5.25
CA TYR A 84 -9.82 21.45 6.42
C TYR A 84 -8.82 22.40 7.07
N LYS A 85 -8.78 22.38 8.40
CA LYS A 85 -7.81 23.09 9.22
C LYS A 85 -7.19 22.10 10.20
N SER A 86 -5.86 22.07 10.28
CA SER A 86 -5.14 21.32 11.29
C SER A 86 -4.92 22.13 12.54
N ASP A 87 -4.63 21.44 13.64
CA ASP A 87 -4.10 22.07 14.84
C ASP A 87 -2.72 22.68 14.60
N VAL A 88 -2.34 23.57 15.49
CA VAL A 88 -1.02 24.20 15.50
C VAL A 88 0.02 23.15 15.91
N LYS A 89 1.00 22.96 15.04
CA LYS A 89 2.15 22.08 15.23
C LYS A 89 3.42 22.91 15.34
N SER A 90 4.47 22.30 15.88
CA SER A 90 5.80 22.92 15.95
C SER A 90 6.77 22.19 15.02
N THR A 91 7.61 22.95 14.34
CA THR A 91 8.65 22.40 13.46
C THR A 91 9.78 21.80 14.29
N SER A 92 10.28 20.64 13.89
CA SER A 92 11.43 19.96 14.51
C SER A 92 12.77 20.47 13.94
N GLN A 93 12.94 21.78 13.82
CA GLN A 93 14.19 22.43 13.42
C GLN A 93 14.88 23.03 14.65
N GLU A 94 16.17 23.38 14.53
CA GLU A 94 16.98 24.01 15.61
C GLU A 94 16.27 25.22 16.25
N LYS A 95 15.51 25.97 15.45
CA LYS A 95 14.56 26.99 15.94
C LYS A 95 13.13 26.50 15.74
N PRO A 96 12.45 26.01 16.79
CA PRO A 96 11.09 25.50 16.67
C PRO A 96 10.12 26.65 16.35
N THR A 97 9.59 26.64 15.13
CA THR A 97 8.55 27.59 14.71
C THR A 97 7.19 26.90 14.72
N LYS A 98 6.17 27.59 15.24
CA LYS A 98 4.78 27.14 15.15
C LYS A 98 4.30 27.27 13.71
N TYR A 99 3.53 26.30 13.26
CA TYR A 99 2.87 26.29 11.97
C TYR A 99 1.52 25.58 12.07
N PHE A 100 0.63 25.84 11.12
CA PHE A 100 -0.57 25.04 10.95
C PHE A 100 -0.86 24.87 9.46
N THR A 101 -1.67 23.87 9.15
CA THR A 101 -1.99 23.49 7.78
C THR A 101 -3.46 23.75 7.50
N LEU A 102 -3.73 24.41 6.40
CA LEU A 102 -5.05 24.60 5.80
C LEU A 102 -5.12 23.82 4.50
N ARG A 103 -6.32 23.40 4.11
CA ARG A 103 -6.56 22.84 2.77
C ARG A 103 -7.65 23.62 2.09
N ILE A 104 -7.33 24.25 0.98
CA ILE A 104 -8.32 24.95 0.13
C ILE A 104 -8.81 24.03 -0.97
N THR A 105 -10.05 24.23 -1.40
CA THR A 105 -10.66 23.42 -2.46
C THR A 105 -11.58 24.25 -3.35
N ASP A 106 -11.67 23.83 -4.60
CA ASP A 106 -12.65 24.24 -5.62
C ASP A 106 -13.56 23.04 -5.97
N PHE A 107 -13.76 22.13 -5.00
CA PHE A 107 -14.42 20.82 -5.10
C PHE A 107 -13.76 19.78 -6.01
N HIS A 108 -13.14 20.21 -7.11
CA HIS A 108 -12.43 19.33 -8.04
C HIS A 108 -10.94 19.18 -7.69
N TYR A 109 -10.32 20.29 -7.30
CA TYR A 109 -8.92 20.34 -6.93
C TYR A 109 -8.77 20.76 -5.48
N ASP A 110 -7.77 20.21 -4.80
CA ASP A 110 -7.42 20.58 -3.44
C ASP A 110 -5.92 20.88 -3.32
N VAL A 111 -5.61 21.93 -2.57
CA VAL A 111 -4.23 22.36 -2.32
C VAL A 111 -4.04 22.55 -0.82
N GLN A 112 -2.96 21.97 -0.32
CA GLN A 112 -2.52 22.17 1.05
C GLN A 112 -1.71 23.46 1.15
N ILE A 113 -2.03 24.30 2.13
CA ILE A 113 -1.29 25.50 2.49
C ILE A 113 -0.73 25.32 3.90
N THR A 114 0.55 25.60 4.07
CA THR A 114 1.20 25.61 5.39
C THR A 114 1.59 27.03 5.74
N VAL A 115 1.05 27.52 6.85
CA VAL A 115 1.34 28.87 7.36
C VAL A 115 2.38 28.74 8.45
N PHE A 116 3.56 29.34 8.26
CA PHE A 116 4.67 29.32 9.20
C PHE A 116 4.77 30.62 9.97
N GLY A 117 5.24 30.53 11.21
CA GLY A 117 5.59 31.68 12.06
C GLY A 117 4.55 31.98 13.13
N GLN A 118 5.02 32.35 14.31
CA GLN A 118 4.14 32.58 15.48
C GLN A 118 3.12 33.70 15.24
N LYS A 119 3.55 34.83 14.66
CA LYS A 119 2.66 35.97 14.34
C LYS A 119 1.58 35.59 13.33
N ASN A 120 1.96 34.84 12.29
CA ASN A 120 1.04 34.38 11.26
C ASN A 120 0.03 33.36 11.80
N VAL A 121 0.47 32.46 12.67
CA VAL A 121 -0.41 31.51 13.35
C VAL A 121 -1.43 32.26 14.20
N GLU A 122 -1.00 33.20 15.04
CA GLU A 122 -1.92 33.98 15.88
C GLU A 122 -2.97 34.75 15.06
N LYS A 123 -2.56 35.32 13.93
CA LYS A 123 -3.43 36.07 13.03
C LYS A 123 -4.43 35.18 12.27
N TYR A 124 -3.93 34.15 11.57
CA TYR A 124 -4.73 33.38 10.61
C TYR A 124 -5.39 32.13 11.20
N TYR A 125 -5.07 31.74 12.44
CA TYR A 125 -5.70 30.55 13.05
C TYR A 125 -7.20 30.74 13.32
N ARG A 126 -7.68 31.99 13.39
CA ARG A 126 -9.09 32.35 13.55
C ARG A 126 -9.94 32.07 12.29
N LEU A 127 -9.31 31.79 11.14
CA LEU A 127 -9.99 31.39 9.92
C LEU A 127 -10.93 30.20 10.16
N ARG A 128 -12.15 30.27 9.64
CA ARG A 128 -13.15 29.22 9.78
C ARG A 128 -13.18 28.33 8.54
N VAL A 129 -13.53 27.07 8.75
CA VAL A 129 -13.77 26.13 7.65
C VAL A 129 -15.06 26.56 6.93
N GLY A 130 -15.03 26.59 5.60
CA GLY A 130 -16.11 27.12 4.76
C GLY A 130 -15.90 28.55 4.26
N ASP A 131 -14.96 29.30 4.83
CA ASP A 131 -14.65 30.63 4.31
C ASP A 131 -13.85 30.53 3.01
N ILE A 132 -14.18 31.42 2.07
CA ILE A 132 -13.47 31.64 0.81
C ILE A 132 -12.36 32.64 1.09
N ILE A 133 -11.13 32.19 0.83
CA ILE A 133 -9.94 33.00 1.03
C ILE A 133 -9.22 33.26 -0.29
N ALA A 134 -8.62 34.43 -0.37
CA ALA A 134 -7.67 34.82 -1.41
C ALA A 134 -6.27 34.93 -0.79
N ILE A 135 -5.29 34.28 -1.41
CA ILE A 135 -3.90 34.23 -0.92
C ILE A 135 -3.01 34.87 -1.98
N LEU A 136 -2.31 35.94 -1.58
CA LEU A 136 -1.37 36.66 -2.42
C LEU A 136 0.02 36.01 -2.37
N ASN A 137 0.58 35.72 -3.54
CA ASN A 137 1.97 35.29 -3.73
C ASN A 137 2.47 34.25 -2.71
N PRO A 138 1.82 33.09 -2.55
CA PRO A 138 2.35 32.02 -1.71
C PRO A 138 3.58 31.36 -2.36
N GLU A 139 4.51 30.87 -1.53
CA GLU A 139 5.69 30.13 -1.98
C GLU A 139 5.30 28.70 -2.33
N ILE A 140 5.84 28.16 -3.42
CA ILE A 140 5.51 26.81 -3.87
C ILE A 140 6.50 25.83 -3.27
N TYR A 141 5.99 24.90 -2.47
CA TYR A 141 6.76 23.85 -1.84
C TYR A 141 6.46 22.49 -2.50
N PRO A 142 7.28 22.03 -3.45
CA PRO A 142 7.13 20.70 -4.02
C PRO A 142 7.49 19.64 -2.97
N TRP A 143 6.59 18.69 -2.74
CA TRP A 143 6.85 17.58 -1.82
C TRP A 143 6.56 16.25 -2.51
N LYS A 144 7.33 15.24 -2.11
CA LYS A 144 7.14 13.88 -2.59
C LYS A 144 6.20 13.21 -1.61
N GLU A 145 5.08 12.70 -2.10
CA GLU A 145 4.27 11.83 -1.28
C GLU A 145 5.08 10.57 -0.98
N SER A 146 5.40 10.33 0.30
CA SER A 146 6.00 9.07 0.71
C SER A 146 4.91 8.00 0.57
N VAL A 147 5.05 7.16 -0.45
CA VAL A 147 4.19 5.99 -0.62
C VAL A 147 4.32 5.17 0.66
N LYS A 148 3.27 5.16 1.48
CA LYS A 148 3.15 4.19 2.58
C LYS A 148 2.92 2.83 1.92
N THR A 149 4.01 2.11 1.67
CA THR A 149 4.02 0.79 1.05
C THR A 149 3.27 -0.20 1.96
N THR A 150 1.97 -0.37 1.76
CA THR A 150 1.34 -1.69 1.92
C THR A 150 1.42 -2.32 0.53
N GLY A 151 2.12 -3.45 0.44
CA GLY A 151 2.68 -3.97 -0.80
C GLY A 151 1.68 -4.09 -1.95
N GLU A 152 2.02 -3.43 -3.07
CA GLU A 152 1.95 -3.94 -4.44
C GLU A 152 2.24 -2.78 -5.39
N THR A 153 3.32 -2.92 -6.17
CA THR A 153 3.80 -2.00 -7.22
C THR A 153 4.14 -0.57 -6.76
N ALA A 154 5.42 -0.23 -6.81
CA ALA A 154 5.91 1.15 -6.70
C ALA A 154 5.36 1.99 -7.87
N ARG A 155 4.11 2.42 -7.77
CA ARG A 155 3.55 3.45 -8.63
C ARG A 155 4.37 4.70 -8.38
N THR A 156 4.90 5.29 -9.46
CA THR A 156 5.68 6.53 -9.49
C THR A 156 5.27 7.45 -8.35
N ALA A 157 6.17 7.67 -7.37
CA ALA A 157 5.89 8.54 -6.23
C ALA A 157 5.34 9.86 -6.76
N GLY A 158 4.05 10.11 -6.52
CA GLY A 158 3.35 11.29 -6.99
C GLY A 158 4.10 12.51 -6.48
N ARG A 159 4.63 13.32 -7.39
CA ARG A 159 5.18 14.62 -7.02
C ARG A 159 3.99 15.57 -6.95
N SER A 160 3.67 16.03 -5.76
CA SER A 160 2.65 17.03 -5.50
C SER A 160 3.31 18.30 -4.99
N PHE A 161 2.58 19.40 -4.91
CA PHE A 161 3.07 20.62 -4.27
C PHE A 161 2.09 21.07 -3.20
N SER A 162 2.63 21.74 -2.19
CA SER A 162 1.89 22.52 -1.22
C SER A 162 2.30 23.97 -1.35
N LEU A 163 1.46 24.86 -0.86
CA LEU A 163 1.74 26.28 -0.78
C LEU A 163 2.25 26.60 0.64
N SER A 164 3.21 27.49 0.74
CA SER A 164 3.85 27.88 1.99
C SER A 164 3.77 29.39 2.16
N ILE A 165 3.40 29.84 3.36
CA ILE A 165 3.37 31.26 3.73
C ILE A 165 4.36 31.46 4.87
N LYS A 166 5.51 32.07 4.56
CA LYS A 166 6.57 32.38 5.53
C LYS A 166 6.65 33.86 5.88
N HIS A 167 6.15 34.74 5.01
CA HIS A 167 6.22 36.18 5.20
C HIS A 167 5.32 36.62 6.36
N ASN A 168 5.77 37.56 7.18
CA ASN A 168 5.01 38.11 8.33
C ASN A 168 3.97 39.16 7.91
N MET A 169 3.64 39.22 6.62
CA MET A 169 2.80 40.27 6.02
C MET A 169 1.34 39.81 5.87
N ASN A 170 0.46 40.77 5.54
CA ASN A 170 -0.97 40.54 5.32
C ASN A 170 -1.25 39.88 3.96
N CYS A 171 -0.91 38.59 3.82
CA CYS A 171 -1.02 37.84 2.56
C CYS A 171 -2.36 37.13 2.32
N ILE A 172 -3.22 36.97 3.33
CA ILE A 172 -4.50 36.27 3.23
C ILE A 172 -5.65 37.28 3.39
N LEU A 173 -6.60 37.22 2.47
CA LEU A 173 -7.82 38.02 2.46
C LEU A 173 -9.04 37.10 2.58
N GLU A 174 -9.94 37.43 3.50
CA GLU A 174 -11.21 36.70 3.69
C GLU A 174 -12.31 37.38 2.87
N ILE A 175 -12.89 36.68 1.90
CA ILE A 175 -13.90 37.27 0.99
C ILE A 175 -15.31 37.06 1.55
N GLY A 176 -15.61 35.83 1.96
CA GLY A 176 -16.95 35.47 2.43
C GLY A 176 -17.07 33.99 2.82
N HIS A 177 -18.25 33.58 3.28
CA HIS A 177 -18.57 32.21 3.64
C HIS A 177 -19.26 31.49 2.49
N SER A 178 -18.73 30.34 2.06
CA SER A 178 -19.30 29.55 0.97
C SER A 178 -20.61 28.88 1.41
N LYS A 179 -21.65 29.03 0.59
CA LYS A 179 -22.93 28.31 0.76
C LYS A 179 -22.83 26.86 0.30
N GLU A 180 -21.95 26.59 -0.65
CA GLU A 180 -21.88 25.33 -1.38
C GLU A 180 -21.09 24.25 -0.65
N LEU A 181 -20.17 24.63 0.25
CA LEU A 181 -19.31 23.67 0.91
C LEU A 181 -20.09 22.73 1.84
N GLY A 182 -19.96 21.44 1.57
CA GLY A 182 -20.36 20.37 2.46
C GLY A 182 -19.34 19.27 2.58
N PHE A 183 -19.68 18.31 3.42
CA PHE A 183 -18.89 17.11 3.64
C PHE A 183 -19.71 15.89 3.27
N CYS A 184 -19.06 14.92 2.65
CA CYS A 184 -19.71 13.70 2.18
C CYS A 184 -20.30 12.90 3.36
N PRO A 185 -21.63 12.63 3.36
CA PRO A 185 -22.30 11.92 4.44
C PRO A 185 -22.10 10.40 4.39
N ALA A 186 -21.61 9.86 3.27
CA ALA A 186 -21.41 8.42 3.11
C ALA A 186 -20.36 7.87 4.09
N LEU A 187 -20.59 6.65 4.57
CA LEU A 187 -19.71 5.96 5.50
C LEU A 187 -18.58 5.25 4.75
N ASN A 188 -17.36 5.41 5.24
CA ASN A 188 -16.21 4.66 4.77
C ASN A 188 -16.35 3.20 5.21
N LYS A 189 -16.43 2.27 4.25
CA LYS A 189 -16.59 0.83 4.52
C LYS A 189 -15.50 0.24 5.43
N THR A 190 -14.29 0.80 5.39
CA THR A 190 -13.13 0.32 6.17
C THR A 190 -13.11 0.83 7.61
N LYS A 191 -13.52 2.09 7.84
CA LYS A 191 -13.40 2.77 9.14
C LYS A 191 -14.72 2.94 9.88
N GLY A 192 -15.86 2.70 9.22
CA GLY A 192 -17.20 2.93 9.78
C GLY A 192 -17.55 4.41 10.03
N ALA A 193 -16.59 5.33 9.90
CA ALA A 193 -16.76 6.77 10.05
C ALA A 193 -17.29 7.45 8.76
N PRO A 194 -17.95 8.62 8.86
CA PRO A 194 -18.32 9.40 7.69
C PRO A 194 -17.07 9.81 6.90
N CYS A 195 -17.21 9.89 5.59
CA CYS A 195 -16.12 10.14 4.66
C CYS A 195 -15.38 11.45 4.94
N GLY A 196 -16.12 12.52 5.21
CA GLY A 196 -15.56 13.85 5.48
C GLY A 196 -14.91 14.54 4.27
N ALA A 197 -14.98 13.95 3.07
CA ALA A 197 -14.49 14.59 1.84
C ALA A 197 -15.35 15.83 1.50
N PRO A 198 -14.74 16.96 1.08
CA PRO A 198 -15.48 18.15 0.70
C PRO A 198 -16.30 17.89 -0.58
N ILE A 199 -17.55 18.33 -0.60
CA ILE A 199 -18.47 18.19 -1.73
C ILE A 199 -19.22 19.50 -1.93
N ASN A 200 -19.69 19.72 -3.16
CA ASN A 200 -20.63 20.79 -3.44
C ASN A 200 -22.05 20.32 -3.11
N LYS A 201 -22.63 20.77 -1.99
CA LYS A 201 -23.96 20.35 -1.51
C LYS A 201 -25.09 20.59 -2.51
N LEU A 202 -24.96 21.59 -3.38
CA LEU A 202 -25.99 21.96 -4.34
C LEU A 202 -26.02 21.03 -5.55
N LYS A 203 -24.87 20.45 -5.92
CA LYS A 203 -24.70 19.63 -7.13
C LYS A 203 -24.55 18.15 -6.82
N GLU A 204 -23.79 17.82 -5.79
CA GLU A 204 -23.35 16.47 -5.47
C GLU A 204 -23.87 16.07 -4.09
N GLN A 205 -24.48 14.89 -4.00
CA GLN A 205 -24.96 14.33 -2.73
C GLN A 205 -23.85 13.56 -1.98
N VAL A 206 -22.84 13.10 -2.71
CA VAL A 206 -21.82 12.15 -2.26
C VAL A 206 -20.51 12.45 -3.02
N CYS A 207 -19.34 12.22 -2.43
CA CYS A 207 -18.06 12.48 -3.09
C CYS A 207 -17.80 11.56 -4.29
N ASN A 208 -16.92 11.98 -5.22
CA ASN A 208 -16.55 11.25 -6.42
C ASN A 208 -16.18 9.78 -6.17
N TYR A 209 -15.42 9.49 -5.12
CA TYR A 209 -15.04 8.12 -4.75
C TYR A 209 -16.26 7.25 -4.43
N HIS A 210 -17.18 7.75 -3.60
CA HIS A 210 -18.37 7.02 -3.21
C HIS A 210 -19.42 6.99 -4.33
N GLN A 211 -19.46 8.01 -5.20
CA GLN A 211 -20.25 8.00 -6.42
C GLN A 211 -19.77 6.89 -7.36
N GLU A 212 -18.46 6.78 -7.63
CA GLU A 212 -17.90 5.69 -8.43
C GLU A 212 -18.14 4.33 -7.77
N THR A 213 -17.95 4.24 -6.46
CA THR A 213 -18.23 2.99 -5.71
C THR A 213 -19.70 2.57 -5.84
N LYS A 214 -20.63 3.53 -5.76
CA LYS A 214 -22.06 3.27 -5.95
C LYS A 214 -22.34 2.83 -7.39
N LEU A 215 -21.80 3.53 -8.39
CA LEU A 215 -21.92 3.15 -9.80
C LEU A 215 -21.37 1.74 -10.06
N ARG A 216 -20.17 1.42 -9.57
CA ARG A 216 -19.57 0.10 -9.68
C ARG A 216 -20.41 -0.99 -9.01
N SER A 217 -20.99 -0.70 -7.85
CA SER A 217 -21.87 -1.65 -7.16
C SER A 217 -23.20 -1.88 -7.88
N VAL A 218 -23.76 -0.86 -8.53
CA VAL A 218 -24.99 -0.97 -9.34
C VAL A 218 -24.69 -1.73 -10.63
N ASN A 219 -23.58 -1.43 -11.29
CA ASN A 219 -23.14 -2.13 -12.49
C ASN A 219 -22.87 -3.62 -12.20
N ALA A 220 -22.25 -3.96 -11.07
CA ALA A 220 -22.03 -5.34 -10.66
C ALA A 220 -23.34 -6.13 -10.45
N LYS A 221 -24.43 -5.47 -10.04
CA LYS A 221 -25.76 -6.09 -9.88
C LYS A 221 -26.50 -6.25 -11.20
N ARG A 222 -26.17 -5.46 -12.22
CA ARG A 222 -26.80 -5.51 -13.54
C ARG A 222 -25.99 -6.45 -14.44
N VAL A 223 -26.48 -7.67 -14.53
CA VAL A 223 -25.89 -8.74 -15.36
C VAL A 223 -25.75 -8.32 -16.83
N GLU A 224 -26.66 -7.49 -17.35
CA GLU A 224 -26.64 -6.98 -18.74
C GLU A 224 -25.44 -6.07 -19.05
N LEU A 225 -24.89 -5.38 -18.04
CA LEU A 225 -23.76 -4.45 -18.21
C LEU A 225 -22.41 -5.12 -17.97
N ASN A 226 -22.38 -6.23 -17.25
CA ASN A 226 -21.20 -7.09 -17.14
C ASN A 226 -21.24 -8.04 -18.34
N GLY A 227 -20.68 -7.62 -19.48
CA GLY A 227 -20.70 -8.28 -20.80
C GLY A 227 -20.07 -9.68 -20.87
N ASN A 228 -20.38 -10.55 -19.92
CA ASN A 228 -19.79 -11.86 -19.70
C ASN A 228 -20.84 -12.98 -19.80
N ILE A 229 -22.11 -12.64 -20.01
CA ILE A 229 -23.15 -13.62 -20.34
C ILE A 229 -23.34 -13.59 -21.85
N SER A 230 -22.69 -14.53 -22.52
CA SER A 230 -23.19 -14.96 -23.82
C SER A 230 -24.61 -15.48 -23.58
N LEU A 231 -25.62 -14.74 -24.06
CA LEU A 231 -27.01 -15.21 -24.08
C LEU A 231 -27.21 -16.45 -25.00
N ARG A 232 -26.12 -16.96 -25.60
CA ARG A 232 -26.06 -18.26 -26.27
C ARG A 232 -25.19 -19.21 -25.47
N ALA A 233 -25.65 -20.45 -25.35
CA ALA A 233 -24.80 -21.57 -24.93
C ALA A 233 -23.56 -21.58 -25.83
N PRO A 234 -22.33 -21.69 -25.28
CA PRO A 234 -21.12 -21.67 -26.06
C PRO A 234 -21.19 -22.84 -27.05
N THR A 235 -21.36 -22.48 -28.31
CA THR A 235 -21.46 -23.42 -29.42
C THR A 235 -20.07 -23.50 -30.01
N ARG A 236 -19.38 -24.61 -29.78
CA ARG A 236 -18.12 -24.92 -30.46
C ARG A 236 -18.47 -25.93 -31.55
N ASP A 237 -18.16 -25.62 -32.80
CA ASP A 237 -18.42 -26.49 -33.96
C ASP A 237 -19.90 -26.90 -34.12
N GLY A 238 -20.85 -25.99 -33.82
CA GLY A 238 -22.28 -26.21 -34.01
C GLY A 238 -22.99 -27.06 -32.95
N ILE A 239 -22.27 -27.58 -31.95
CA ILE A 239 -22.84 -28.40 -30.87
C ILE A 239 -23.11 -27.51 -29.65
N GLN A 240 -24.35 -27.49 -29.17
CA GLN A 240 -24.71 -26.80 -27.92
C GLN A 240 -24.14 -27.56 -26.72
N GLN A 241 -23.19 -26.94 -26.03
CA GLN A 241 -22.62 -27.54 -24.83
C GLN A 241 -23.58 -27.35 -23.64
N ALA A 242 -24.08 -28.44 -23.09
CA ALA A 242 -24.88 -28.43 -21.88
C ALA A 242 -24.02 -28.00 -20.68
N GLY A 243 -24.45 -26.96 -19.97
CA GLY A 243 -23.82 -26.52 -18.73
C GLY A 243 -24.37 -27.26 -17.52
N TYR A 244 -23.52 -27.54 -16.53
CA TYR A 244 -23.95 -27.97 -15.21
C TYR A 244 -23.67 -26.90 -14.17
N MET A 245 -24.58 -26.80 -13.20
CA MET A 245 -24.47 -25.92 -12.04
C MET A 245 -24.07 -26.77 -10.85
N THR A 246 -22.89 -26.55 -10.26
CA THR A 246 -22.54 -27.17 -8.97
C THR A 246 -22.47 -26.11 -7.88
N ARG A 247 -23.25 -26.29 -6.81
CA ARG A 247 -23.20 -25.43 -5.63
C ARG A 247 -22.17 -25.95 -4.65
N THR A 248 -21.22 -25.10 -4.27
CA THR A 248 -20.24 -25.36 -3.22
C THR A 248 -20.32 -24.30 -2.14
N SER A 249 -19.72 -24.54 -0.97
CA SER A 249 -19.64 -23.55 0.12
C SER A 249 -18.98 -22.22 -0.28
N HIS A 250 -18.18 -22.22 -1.35
CA HIS A 250 -17.47 -21.05 -1.89
C HIS A 250 -18.20 -20.40 -3.07
N GLY A 251 -19.45 -20.78 -3.36
CA GLY A 251 -20.26 -20.22 -4.43
C GLY A 251 -20.70 -21.24 -5.49
N THR A 252 -21.44 -20.73 -6.47
CA THR A 252 -21.98 -21.52 -7.59
C THR A 252 -20.96 -21.57 -8.71
N LYS A 253 -20.42 -22.76 -9.00
CA LYS A 253 -19.56 -22.95 -10.18
C LYS A 253 -20.40 -23.41 -11.34
N ILE A 254 -20.35 -22.63 -12.41
CA ILE A 254 -20.98 -22.90 -13.69
C ILE A 254 -19.91 -23.52 -14.58
N GLY A 255 -20.06 -24.80 -14.89
CA GLY A 255 -19.14 -25.54 -15.73
C GLY A 255 -19.84 -26.07 -16.98
N LEU A 256 -19.10 -26.25 -18.06
CA LEU A 256 -19.57 -26.98 -19.24
C LEU A 256 -19.36 -28.47 -18.98
N LEU A 257 -20.33 -29.33 -19.36
CA LEU A 257 -20.06 -30.76 -19.36
C LEU A 257 -18.92 -31.03 -20.36
N PRO A 258 -17.85 -31.71 -19.96
CA PRO A 258 -16.81 -32.12 -20.89
C PRO A 258 -17.42 -33.11 -21.89
N ASP A 259 -17.23 -32.83 -23.18
CA ASP A 259 -17.59 -33.75 -24.25
C ASP A 259 -16.78 -35.05 -24.06
N VAL A 260 -17.51 -36.16 -23.89
CA VAL A 260 -16.94 -37.49 -23.58
C VAL A 260 -16.12 -38.03 -24.75
N TYR A 261 -16.43 -37.59 -25.97
CA TYR A 261 -15.76 -38.03 -27.19
C TYR A 261 -14.69 -37.05 -27.69
N ALA A 262 -14.60 -35.85 -27.11
CA ALA A 262 -13.55 -34.92 -27.46
C ALA A 262 -12.19 -35.45 -26.97
N PRO A 263 -11.14 -35.41 -27.82
CA PRO A 263 -9.79 -35.71 -27.35
C PRO A 263 -9.47 -34.77 -26.18
N ARG A 264 -9.07 -35.33 -25.04
CA ARG A 264 -8.69 -34.54 -23.86
C ARG A 264 -7.67 -33.51 -24.31
N ALA A 265 -8.01 -32.23 -24.15
CA ALA A 265 -7.10 -31.16 -24.47
C ALA A 265 -5.76 -31.46 -23.78
N PRO A 266 -4.63 -31.34 -24.50
CA PRO A 266 -3.34 -31.61 -23.92
C PRO A 266 -3.17 -30.73 -22.68
N GLY A 267 -2.66 -31.32 -21.60
CA GLY A 267 -2.55 -30.65 -20.30
C GLY A 267 -1.83 -29.31 -20.43
N ALA A 268 -2.05 -28.39 -19.48
CA ALA A 268 -1.50 -27.02 -19.54
C ALA A 268 -0.01 -26.96 -19.96
N GLU A 269 0.77 -27.98 -19.58
CA GLU A 269 2.17 -28.21 -19.94
C GLU A 269 2.46 -28.25 -21.46
N GLN A 270 1.54 -28.74 -22.29
CA GLN A 270 1.68 -28.77 -23.75
C GLN A 270 1.27 -27.45 -24.42
N LYS A 271 0.28 -26.72 -23.87
CA LYS A 271 -0.07 -25.37 -24.34
C LYS A 271 1.11 -24.38 -24.19
N TYR A 272 1.94 -24.56 -23.16
CA TYR A 272 3.15 -23.76 -23.00
C TYR A 272 4.30 -24.16 -23.95
N ARG A 273 4.22 -25.34 -24.59
CA ARG A 273 5.16 -25.74 -25.66
C ARG A 273 4.75 -25.19 -27.02
N GLU A 274 3.45 -25.06 -27.27
CA GLU A 274 2.91 -24.56 -28.54
C GLU A 274 2.98 -23.03 -28.67
N HIS A 275 3.03 -22.32 -27.54
CA HIS A 275 3.18 -20.87 -27.53
C HIS A 275 4.53 -20.52 -26.90
N PHE A 276 5.50 -20.15 -27.76
CA PHE A 276 6.80 -19.56 -27.40
C PHE A 276 6.66 -18.18 -26.70
N ALA A 277 5.74 -18.03 -25.75
CA ALA A 277 5.35 -16.76 -25.13
C ALA A 277 5.88 -16.64 -23.70
N SER A 278 7.18 -16.88 -23.51
CA SER A 278 7.88 -16.47 -22.28
C SER A 278 8.74 -15.24 -22.58
N ALA A 279 8.97 -14.37 -21.60
CA ALA A 279 9.77 -13.15 -21.77
C ALA A 279 11.18 -13.43 -22.33
N ASN A 280 11.70 -14.65 -22.10
CA ASN A 280 13.00 -15.10 -22.56
C ASN A 280 12.96 -16.03 -23.78
N ALA A 281 11.81 -16.17 -24.45
CA ALA A 281 11.65 -17.09 -25.58
C ALA A 281 12.55 -16.75 -26.79
N HIS A 282 12.88 -15.47 -26.97
CA HIS A 282 13.78 -15.01 -28.03
C HIS A 282 15.20 -15.56 -27.89
N ARG A 283 15.66 -15.88 -26.67
CA ARG A 283 17.02 -16.37 -26.41
C ARG A 283 17.19 -17.85 -26.78
N ALA A 284 16.09 -18.62 -26.73
CA ALA A 284 16.04 -20.00 -27.19
C ALA A 284 16.17 -20.15 -28.72
N TYR A 285 16.02 -19.06 -29.49
CA TYR A 285 16.22 -19.08 -30.94
C TYR A 285 17.69 -18.98 -31.35
N PHE A 286 18.54 -18.36 -30.52
CA PHE A 286 19.93 -18.05 -30.88
C PHE A 286 20.96 -18.93 -30.18
N ASP A 287 20.57 -19.67 -29.15
CA ASP A 287 21.47 -20.46 -28.31
C ASP A 287 20.88 -21.87 -28.11
N SER A 288 21.56 -22.88 -28.67
CA SER A 288 21.13 -24.28 -28.62
C SER A 288 21.14 -24.85 -27.20
N ASP A 289 21.90 -24.25 -26.30
CA ASP A 289 22.10 -24.74 -24.93
C ASP A 289 21.19 -24.01 -23.92
N TYR A 290 20.37 -23.06 -24.39
CA TYR A 290 19.51 -22.25 -23.53
C TYR A 290 18.32 -23.03 -22.96
N HIS A 291 18.33 -23.22 -21.64
CA HIS A 291 17.23 -23.79 -20.87
C HIS A 291 16.49 -22.70 -20.08
N ASN A 292 15.18 -22.56 -20.26
CA ASN A 292 14.39 -21.54 -19.59
C ASN A 292 14.34 -21.79 -18.04
N PRO A 293 14.77 -20.82 -17.20
CA PRO A 293 14.80 -20.99 -15.74
C PRO A 293 13.41 -21.15 -15.11
N ASP A 294 12.36 -20.60 -15.74
CA ASP A 294 10.99 -20.74 -15.24
C ASP A 294 10.48 -22.18 -15.36
N VAL A 295 10.99 -22.92 -16.36
CA VAL A 295 10.71 -24.36 -16.51
C VAL A 295 11.40 -25.13 -15.38
N LEU A 296 12.65 -24.79 -15.05
CA LEU A 296 13.41 -25.42 -13.96
C LEU A 296 12.77 -25.16 -12.58
N HIS A 297 12.31 -23.95 -12.30
CA HIS A 297 11.67 -23.60 -11.03
C HIS A 297 10.31 -24.31 -10.85
N ASN A 298 9.56 -24.48 -11.95
CA ASN A 298 8.35 -25.29 -11.97
C ASN A 298 8.65 -26.79 -11.83
N LEU A 299 9.76 -27.29 -12.37
CA LEU A 299 10.17 -28.69 -12.21
C LEU A 299 10.63 -28.99 -10.79
N GLU A 300 11.36 -28.09 -10.14
CA GLU A 300 11.80 -28.26 -8.75
C GLU A 300 10.61 -28.24 -7.78
N SER A 301 9.67 -27.31 -7.97
CA SER A 301 8.43 -27.27 -7.18
C SER A 301 7.52 -28.48 -7.45
N LYS A 302 7.42 -28.96 -8.70
CA LYS A 302 6.74 -30.23 -9.05
C LYS A 302 7.44 -31.43 -8.41
N ARG A 303 8.78 -31.53 -8.49
CA ARG A 303 9.59 -32.59 -7.85
C ARG A 303 9.36 -32.60 -6.34
N ARG A 304 9.35 -31.43 -5.70
CA ARG A 304 9.05 -31.28 -4.26
C ARG A 304 7.64 -31.75 -3.93
N LYS A 305 6.62 -31.36 -4.71
CA LYS A 305 5.22 -31.84 -4.51
C LYS A 305 5.08 -33.34 -4.70
N ILE A 306 5.75 -33.93 -5.69
CA ILE A 306 5.76 -35.38 -5.92
C ILE A 306 6.46 -36.10 -4.75
N GLN A 307 7.59 -35.57 -4.28
CA GLN A 307 8.30 -36.13 -3.12
C GLN A 307 7.47 -36.03 -1.84
N LEU A 308 6.78 -34.92 -1.61
CA LEU A 308 5.85 -34.76 -0.48
C LEU A 308 4.69 -35.74 -0.60
N SER A 309 4.06 -35.86 -1.76
CA SER A 309 2.98 -36.83 -2.00
C SER A 309 3.43 -38.29 -1.80
N LYS A 310 4.64 -38.65 -2.25
CA LYS A 310 5.23 -39.98 -2.00
C LYS A 310 5.50 -40.21 -0.51
N LYS A 311 5.97 -39.20 0.22
CA LYS A 311 6.16 -39.26 1.67
C LYS A 311 4.82 -39.40 2.39
N ASP A 312 3.80 -38.65 2.01
CA ASP A 312 2.46 -38.75 2.58
C ASP A 312 1.83 -40.13 2.32
N GLN A 313 2.01 -40.68 1.11
CA GLN A 313 1.60 -42.04 0.80
C GLN A 313 2.37 -43.08 1.60
N HIS A 314 3.67 -42.86 1.85
CA HIS A 314 4.48 -43.74 2.66
C HIS A 314 4.05 -43.71 4.14
N ILE A 315 3.82 -42.52 4.69
CA ILE A 315 3.28 -42.31 6.03
C ILE A 315 1.90 -42.96 6.12
N ASN A 316 0.99 -42.74 5.16
CA ASN A 316 -0.32 -43.37 5.16
C ASN A 316 -0.24 -44.90 5.04
N LYS A 317 0.73 -45.44 4.30
CA LYS A 317 0.99 -46.89 4.25
C LYS A 317 1.50 -47.42 5.58
N GLN A 318 2.36 -46.70 6.29
CA GLN A 318 2.86 -47.05 7.62
C GLN A 318 1.79 -46.90 8.71
N LEU A 319 0.92 -45.90 8.58
CA LEU A 319 -0.19 -45.67 9.50
C LEU A 319 -1.37 -46.61 9.23
N SER A 320 -1.57 -47.08 7.99
CA SER A 320 -2.67 -47.99 7.65
C SER A 320 -2.69 -49.34 8.40
N PRO A 321 -1.54 -49.99 8.74
CA PRO A 321 -1.52 -51.13 9.64
C PRO A 321 -1.65 -50.74 11.12
N ALA A 322 -1.18 -49.55 11.52
CA ALA A 322 -1.34 -49.05 12.89
C ALA A 322 -2.78 -48.59 13.21
N LEU A 323 -3.53 -48.14 12.20
CA LEU A 323 -4.92 -47.68 12.31
C LEU A 323 -5.96 -48.70 11.84
N GLY A 324 -5.53 -49.81 11.21
CA GLY A 324 -6.40 -50.85 10.68
C GLY A 324 -7.27 -50.37 9.50
N LYS A 325 -7.32 -51.15 8.41
CA LYS A 325 -8.05 -50.78 7.19
C LYS A 325 -9.59 -50.74 7.32
N ASN A 326 -10.14 -51.11 8.47
CA ASN A 326 -11.58 -51.12 8.74
C ASN A 326 -11.87 -50.35 10.04
N HIS A 327 -12.20 -49.05 9.92
CA HIS A 327 -12.50 -48.19 11.07
C HIS A 327 -13.71 -48.69 11.89
N THR A 328 -14.56 -49.56 11.33
CA THR A 328 -15.77 -50.07 11.99
C THR A 328 -15.57 -51.30 12.87
N GLN A 329 -14.46 -52.05 12.76
CA GLN A 329 -14.23 -53.27 13.55
C GLN A 329 -13.09 -53.16 14.57
N ALA A 330 -12.29 -52.08 14.55
CA ALA A 330 -11.18 -51.89 15.48
C ALA A 330 -11.64 -51.60 16.93
N LYS A 331 -12.91 -51.21 17.15
CA LYS A 331 -13.43 -50.97 18.49
C LYS A 331 -13.64 -52.24 19.32
N ASP A 332 -13.78 -53.39 18.66
CA ASP A 332 -14.16 -54.63 19.35
C ASP A 332 -12.95 -55.45 19.84
N ARG A 333 -11.72 -55.02 19.53
CA ARG A 333 -10.48 -55.71 19.93
C ARG A 333 -9.59 -54.95 20.91
N ILE A 334 -9.97 -53.72 21.27
CA ILE A 334 -9.22 -52.97 22.28
C ILE A 334 -9.75 -53.42 23.63
N SER A 335 -8.92 -54.15 24.39
CA SER A 335 -9.22 -54.53 25.78
C SER A 335 -9.63 -53.29 26.57
N GLN A 336 -10.62 -53.44 27.45
CA GLN A 336 -11.14 -52.32 28.26
C GLN A 336 -10.02 -51.63 29.07
N GLU A 337 -9.00 -52.40 29.46
CA GLU A 337 -7.80 -51.91 30.14
C GLU A 337 -7.01 -50.90 29.28
N ASN A 338 -6.80 -51.19 28.00
CA ASN A 338 -6.10 -50.28 27.07
C ASN A 338 -6.91 -49.01 26.78
N LEU A 339 -8.25 -49.10 26.77
CA LEU A 339 -9.12 -47.92 26.65
C LEU A 339 -9.03 -47.05 27.90
N GLN A 340 -9.02 -47.66 29.09
CA GLN A 340 -8.88 -46.94 30.37
C GLN A 340 -7.51 -46.29 30.50
N GLU A 341 -6.43 -46.96 30.07
CA GLU A 341 -5.08 -46.40 30.08
C GLU A 341 -4.96 -45.21 29.10
N MET A 342 -5.56 -45.32 27.91
CA MET A 342 -5.61 -44.24 26.95
C MET A 342 -6.46 -43.06 27.45
N GLU A 343 -7.59 -43.32 28.11
CA GLU A 343 -8.40 -42.30 28.76
C GLU A 343 -7.66 -41.62 29.93
N ALA A 344 -6.90 -42.37 30.72
CA ALA A 344 -6.10 -41.84 31.82
C ALA A 344 -4.93 -40.97 31.30
N ALA A 345 -4.20 -41.47 30.29
CA ALA A 345 -3.13 -40.72 29.65
C ALA A 345 -3.64 -39.42 29.01
N THR A 346 -4.76 -39.47 28.30
CA THR A 346 -5.37 -38.27 27.70
C THR A 346 -5.87 -37.27 28.75
N LYS A 347 -6.48 -37.73 29.85
CA LYS A 347 -6.88 -36.87 30.99
C LYS A 347 -5.65 -36.21 31.65
N ASN A 348 -4.55 -36.94 31.82
CA ASN A 348 -3.32 -36.40 32.40
C ASN A 348 -2.66 -35.33 31.49
N VAL A 349 -2.61 -35.56 30.19
CA VAL A 349 -2.06 -34.58 29.23
C VAL A 349 -2.97 -33.33 29.13
N MET A 350 -4.29 -33.47 29.32
CA MET A 350 -5.21 -32.33 29.38
C MET A 350 -5.02 -31.50 30.66
N ARG A 351 -4.82 -32.16 31.82
CA ARG A 351 -4.57 -31.48 33.11
C ARG A 351 -3.27 -30.68 33.11
N THR A 352 -2.23 -31.15 32.42
CA THR A 352 -0.91 -30.47 32.34
C THR A 352 -0.89 -29.22 31.45
N GLY A 353 -1.96 -28.93 30.70
CA GLY A 353 -2.13 -27.69 29.93
C GLY A 353 -1.36 -27.63 28.60
N ILE A 354 -0.73 -28.72 28.17
CA ILE A 354 0.12 -28.80 26.97
C ILE A 354 -0.68 -28.55 25.68
N LEU A 355 -1.93 -29.05 25.60
CA LEU A 355 -2.77 -28.90 24.41
C LEU A 355 -3.13 -27.45 24.08
N ARG A 356 -3.09 -26.54 25.06
CA ARG A 356 -3.46 -25.11 24.86
C ARG A 356 -2.56 -24.41 23.83
N HIS A 357 -1.34 -24.89 23.63
CA HIS A 357 -0.38 -24.30 22.69
C HIS A 357 -0.39 -24.93 21.29
N ILE A 358 -1.15 -26.02 21.09
CA ILE A 358 -1.18 -26.79 19.83
C ILE A 358 -2.36 -26.34 18.93
N GLY A 359 -3.12 -25.32 19.34
CA GLY A 359 -4.26 -24.81 18.55
C GLY A 359 -5.42 -25.81 18.47
N PHE A 360 -5.44 -26.78 19.38
CA PHE A 360 -6.54 -27.72 19.55
C PHE A 360 -7.61 -27.08 20.44
N ASP A 361 -8.85 -27.01 19.95
CA ASP A 361 -10.00 -26.48 20.69
C ASP A 361 -10.76 -27.64 21.36
N PRO A 362 -10.67 -27.80 22.69
CA PRO A 362 -11.25 -28.93 23.42
C PRO A 362 -12.75 -28.74 23.70
N THR A 363 -13.35 -27.62 23.31
CA THR A 363 -14.76 -27.30 23.65
C THR A 363 -15.78 -27.97 22.74
N GLY A 364 -15.35 -28.59 21.63
CA GLY A 364 -16.22 -29.28 20.68
C GLY A 364 -16.21 -30.82 20.78
N GLY A 365 -17.37 -31.45 20.56
CA GLY A 365 -17.51 -32.90 20.34
C GLY A 365 -17.59 -33.76 21.60
N ARG A 366 -17.39 -35.08 21.45
CA ARG A 366 -17.51 -36.08 22.55
C ARG A 366 -16.51 -35.86 23.70
N MET A 367 -15.44 -35.09 23.43
CA MET A 367 -14.40 -34.72 24.41
C MET A 367 -14.90 -33.69 25.42
N ALA A 368 -15.86 -32.83 25.05
CA ALA A 368 -16.46 -31.87 25.98
C ALA A 368 -17.16 -32.59 27.14
N ALA A 369 -17.86 -33.70 26.86
CA ALA A 369 -18.55 -34.48 27.89
C ALA A 369 -17.59 -35.06 28.94
N ALA A 370 -16.40 -35.51 28.52
CA ALA A 370 -15.36 -36.01 29.43
C ALA A 370 -14.72 -34.90 30.28
N LEU A 371 -14.70 -33.66 29.80
CA LEU A 371 -14.20 -32.49 30.53
C LEU A 371 -15.21 -31.97 31.55
N TYR A 372 -16.51 -31.98 31.23
CA TYR A 372 -17.59 -31.57 32.14
C TYR A 372 -17.87 -32.59 33.26
N GLN A 373 -17.54 -33.86 33.04
CA GLN A 373 -17.66 -34.92 34.06
C GLN A 373 -16.43 -35.02 34.98
N GLY A 374 -15.33 -34.33 34.66
CA GLY A 374 -14.11 -34.35 35.45
C GLY A 374 -14.22 -33.45 36.68
N ASP A 375 -13.94 -34.01 37.86
CA ASP A 375 -13.89 -33.29 39.13
C ASP A 375 -12.94 -32.07 39.05
N HIS A 376 -13.40 -30.91 39.54
CA HIS A 376 -12.68 -29.63 39.52
C HIS A 376 -11.61 -29.60 40.63
N GLY A 377 -10.68 -30.56 40.60
CA GLY A 377 -9.51 -30.56 41.46
C GLY A 377 -8.48 -29.49 41.02
N PRO A 378 -7.62 -29.02 41.95
CA PRO A 378 -6.53 -28.12 41.61
C PRO A 378 -5.60 -28.77 40.57
N ALA A 379 -5.13 -27.96 39.60
CA ALA A 379 -4.26 -28.45 38.53
C ALA A 379 -2.97 -29.05 39.12
N ASP A 380 -2.76 -30.35 38.89
CA ASP A 380 -1.58 -31.07 39.34
C ASP A 380 -0.33 -30.53 38.60
N THR A 381 0.58 -29.90 39.34
CA THR A 381 1.78 -29.24 38.80
C THR A 381 2.96 -30.19 38.60
N THR A 382 2.80 -31.48 38.90
CA THR A 382 3.84 -32.49 38.73
C THR A 382 4.04 -32.82 37.25
N ARG A 383 5.00 -32.14 36.62
CA ARG A 383 5.42 -32.41 35.24
C ARG A 383 6.57 -33.41 35.25
N GLU A 384 6.53 -34.40 34.37
CA GLU A 384 7.69 -35.27 34.17
C GLU A 384 8.91 -34.45 33.71
N PRO A 385 10.12 -34.79 34.18
CA PRO A 385 11.31 -33.98 33.96
C PRO A 385 11.62 -33.77 32.46
N GLY A 386 11.46 -34.80 31.63
CA GLY A 386 11.69 -34.69 30.19
C GLY A 386 10.74 -33.72 29.47
N ILE A 387 9.50 -33.60 29.95
CA ILE A 387 8.50 -32.68 29.36
C ILE A 387 8.80 -31.23 29.75
N SER A 388 9.32 -31.02 30.97
CA SER A 388 9.76 -29.69 31.42
C SER A 388 10.96 -29.16 30.61
N GLU A 389 11.87 -30.05 30.20
CA GLU A 389 13.06 -29.72 29.42
C GLU A 389 12.71 -29.31 27.97
N ILE A 390 11.73 -29.99 27.36
CA ILE A 390 11.21 -29.67 26.03
C ILE A 390 10.47 -28.31 26.03
N LEU A 391 9.70 -28.02 27.07
CA LEU A 391 9.00 -26.73 27.21
C LEU A 391 9.95 -25.56 27.49
N ALA A 392 11.08 -25.81 28.19
CA ALA A 392 12.12 -24.81 28.42
C ALA A 392 12.86 -24.42 27.13
N ASN A 393 12.90 -25.30 26.13
CA ASN A 393 13.46 -25.03 24.81
C ASN A 393 12.52 -24.22 23.90
N LYS A 394 11.85 -23.20 24.45
CA LYS A 394 11.01 -22.28 23.69
C LYS A 394 11.90 -21.27 22.95
N LYS A 395 12.12 -21.54 21.65
CA LYS A 395 12.63 -20.62 20.61
C LYS A 395 13.67 -19.60 21.09
N ARG A 396 14.91 -20.06 21.30
CA ARG A 396 16.05 -19.17 21.06
C ARG A 396 16.10 -18.95 19.55
N ASN A 397 15.88 -17.72 19.07
CA ASN A 397 16.27 -17.35 17.71
C ASN A 397 17.79 -17.45 17.65
N ILE A 398 18.28 -18.62 17.26
CA ILE A 398 19.69 -18.82 16.97
C ILE A 398 19.86 -18.36 15.54
N ASP A 399 20.30 -17.12 15.37
CA ASP A 399 20.73 -16.60 14.08
C ASP A 399 22.02 -17.34 13.68
N LEU A 400 21.84 -18.49 13.02
CA LEU A 400 22.96 -19.25 12.49
C LEU A 400 23.63 -18.43 11.39
N LYS A 401 24.86 -17.99 11.64
CA LYS A 401 25.71 -17.40 10.59
C LYS A 401 25.81 -18.40 9.42
N PRO A 402 25.80 -17.95 8.16
CA PRO A 402 25.94 -18.83 7.01
C PRO A 402 27.24 -19.64 7.12
N SER A 403 27.19 -20.90 6.67
CA SER A 403 28.36 -21.80 6.64
C SER A 403 29.57 -21.12 5.99
N LYS A 404 30.78 -21.43 6.49
CA LYS A 404 32.05 -20.92 5.94
C LYS A 404 32.16 -21.15 4.44
N GLU A 405 31.62 -22.26 3.94
CA GLU A 405 31.57 -22.58 2.51
C GLU A 405 30.66 -21.64 1.71
N ALA A 406 29.48 -21.33 2.24
CA ALA A 406 28.54 -20.39 1.61
C ALA A 406 29.13 -18.96 1.57
N ARG A 407 29.90 -18.58 2.59
CA ARG A 407 30.61 -17.29 2.63
C ARG A 407 31.75 -17.25 1.60
N ARG A 408 32.53 -18.33 1.45
CA ARG A 408 33.57 -18.44 0.41
C ARG A 408 33.01 -18.34 -1.00
N LYS A 409 31.90 -19.04 -1.29
CA LYS A 409 31.23 -18.95 -2.59
C LYS A 409 30.78 -17.53 -2.94
N ARG A 410 30.23 -16.78 -1.97
CA ARG A 410 29.84 -15.37 -2.20
C ARG A 410 31.05 -14.47 -2.49
N ILE A 411 32.18 -14.69 -1.83
CA ILE A 411 33.40 -13.91 -2.08
C ILE A 411 33.95 -14.20 -3.49
N GLN A 412 33.98 -15.48 -3.89
CA GLN A 412 34.39 -15.88 -5.24
C GLN A 412 33.50 -15.23 -6.30
N GLN A 413 32.18 -15.33 -6.12
CA GLN A 413 31.21 -14.75 -7.04
C GLN A 413 31.34 -13.21 -7.13
N ARG A 414 31.62 -12.53 -6.02
CA ARG A 414 31.92 -11.08 -6.00
C ARG A 414 33.18 -10.75 -6.79
N ASN A 415 34.24 -11.54 -6.63
CA ASN A 415 35.51 -11.31 -7.31
C ASN A 415 35.41 -11.64 -8.82
N GLU A 416 34.63 -12.64 -9.21
CA GLU A 416 34.33 -12.95 -10.61
C GLU A 416 33.60 -11.79 -11.29
N VAL A 417 32.58 -11.22 -10.64
CA VAL A 417 31.85 -10.04 -11.15
C VAL A 417 32.75 -8.81 -11.21
N TYR A 418 33.60 -8.60 -10.21
CA TYR A 418 34.56 -7.50 -10.23
C TYR A 418 35.54 -7.63 -11.41
N ASN A 419 36.08 -8.84 -11.61
CA ASN A 419 37.00 -9.10 -12.70
C ASN A 419 36.33 -9.00 -14.08
N SER A 420 35.06 -9.40 -14.24
CA SER A 420 34.38 -9.23 -15.52
C SER A 420 34.16 -7.75 -15.86
N ILE A 421 33.86 -6.92 -14.86
CA ILE A 421 33.57 -5.49 -15.08
C ILE A 421 34.86 -4.70 -15.37
N PHE A 422 35.91 -4.90 -14.57
CA PHE A 422 37.09 -4.03 -14.61
C PHE A 422 38.23 -4.54 -15.49
N LYS A 423 38.22 -5.81 -15.89
CA LYS A 423 39.26 -6.36 -16.78
C LYS A 423 38.93 -6.16 -18.26
N GLU A 424 37.65 -5.98 -18.61
CA GLU A 424 37.23 -5.58 -19.96
C GLU A 424 37.54 -4.11 -20.26
N GLU A 425 37.47 -3.21 -19.27
CA GLU A 425 37.86 -1.80 -19.43
C GLU A 425 39.37 -1.61 -19.68
N ALA A 426 40.22 -2.51 -19.19
CA ALA A 426 41.67 -2.43 -19.39
C ALA A 426 42.14 -2.84 -20.80
N VAL A 427 41.31 -3.53 -21.59
CA VAL A 427 41.67 -4.00 -22.95
C VAL A 427 41.19 -3.03 -24.04
N ALA A 428 40.35 -2.05 -23.71
CA ALA A 428 39.70 -1.15 -24.66
C ALA A 428 40.36 0.24 -24.84
N ALA A 429 41.61 0.45 -24.38
CA ALA A 429 42.35 1.69 -24.60
C ALA A 429 43.50 1.50 -25.63
N PRO A 430 43.48 2.17 -26.80
CA PRO A 430 44.57 2.12 -27.75
C PRO A 430 45.70 3.10 -27.39
N GLN A 431 46.90 2.69 -27.79
CA GLN A 431 48.22 3.24 -27.47
C GLN A 431 48.39 4.72 -27.82
N GLY A 432 48.94 5.49 -26.88
CA GLY A 432 49.55 6.81 -27.08
C GLY A 432 50.91 6.85 -26.40
N SER A 433 51.96 7.00 -27.20
CA SER A 433 53.37 7.02 -26.82
C SER A 433 53.74 8.15 -25.87
N HIS A 434 54.46 7.83 -24.79
CA HIS A 434 55.60 8.66 -24.36
C HIS A 434 56.53 7.86 -23.44
N GLU A 435 57.80 7.78 -23.86
CA GLU A 435 58.93 7.28 -23.08
C GLU A 435 59.16 8.17 -21.86
N THR A 436 59.46 7.55 -20.71
CA THR A 436 60.60 7.94 -19.87
C THR A 436 60.88 6.87 -18.80
N THR A 437 62.12 6.42 -18.86
CA THR A 437 62.97 5.70 -17.90
C THR A 437 62.66 5.83 -16.40
N GLY A 438 62.71 4.71 -15.69
CA GLY A 438 62.89 4.63 -14.23
C GLY A 438 62.96 3.18 -13.73
N GLN A 439 64.15 2.73 -13.32
CA GLN A 439 64.48 1.37 -12.85
C GLN A 439 63.81 0.98 -11.51
N PRO A 440 63.74 -0.32 -11.18
CA PRO A 440 63.03 -0.84 -10.00
C PRO A 440 63.94 -0.96 -8.77
N SER A 441 63.38 -0.74 -7.58
CA SER A 441 63.98 -1.18 -6.31
C SER A 441 62.92 -1.70 -5.35
N SER A 442 63.22 -2.91 -4.85
CA SER A 442 62.66 -3.63 -3.72
C SER A 442 62.56 -2.83 -2.42
N ALA A 443 61.51 -3.07 -1.62
CA ALA A 443 61.59 -3.51 -0.21
C ALA A 443 60.24 -3.38 0.52
N ASP A 444 59.96 -4.40 1.34
CA ASP A 444 59.29 -4.41 2.65
C ASP A 444 57.87 -3.82 2.81
N SER A 445 56.87 -4.65 3.15
CA SER A 445 56.60 -5.21 4.49
C SER A 445 55.88 -4.20 5.39
N SER A 446 54.58 -4.38 5.56
CA SER A 446 53.91 -4.49 6.88
C SER A 446 52.41 -4.65 6.68
N ASP A 447 51.94 -5.84 7.05
CA ASP A 447 50.57 -6.12 7.45
C ASP A 447 50.23 -5.26 8.68
N GLU A 448 49.07 -4.58 8.67
CA GLU A 448 48.36 -4.26 9.90
C GLU A 448 46.90 -4.69 9.78
N GLU A 449 46.62 -5.81 10.46
CA GLU A 449 45.30 -6.29 10.81
C GLU A 449 44.60 -5.27 11.71
N LEU A 450 43.47 -4.72 11.26
CA LEU A 450 42.53 -4.03 12.14
C LEU A 450 41.45 -5.01 12.61
N GLU A 451 41.71 -5.56 13.79
CA GLU A 451 40.73 -6.24 14.64
C GLU A 451 39.57 -5.28 14.97
N ILE A 452 38.33 -5.71 14.68
CA ILE A 452 37.14 -5.10 15.26
C ILE A 452 36.70 -6.01 16.41
N VAL A 453 36.81 -5.44 17.59
CA VAL A 453 36.43 -5.93 18.91
C VAL A 453 35.00 -6.50 18.92
N ASN A 454 34.84 -7.60 19.67
CA ASN A 454 33.62 -8.40 19.86
C ASN A 454 32.38 -7.62 20.31
#